data_AF-A0A1V2L5X9-F1
#
_entry.id   AF-A0A1V2L5X9-F1
#
_cell.length_a   1.000
_cell.length_b   1.000
_cell.length_c   1.000
_cell.angle_alpha   90.00
_cell.angle_beta   90.00
_cell.angle_gamma   90.00
#
_symmetry.space_group_name_H-M   'P 1'
#
loop_
_entity.id
_entity.type
_entity.pdbx_description
1 polymer ?
#
loop_
_entity_poly.entity_id
_entity_poly.type
_entity_poly.pdbx_seq_one_letter_code
_entity_poly.pdbx_strand_id
1 'polypeptide(L)'
;MGAFINKQFGVDFNNTNMISTATSASFHSSAQIKSSVFQIFLNNIADRLDRISFVQSFDIRFDEQRLIIEWVTEPYEANIRKSNIRKEVALFQANQLSIDDLELSGIRTVISEEEYIPPTKTLLIVKPRHQVDTKTTLNYTFDQPIGLHPTLLIKGLNTTTTPSPPFPECELFMYSGLPNTLFFDKYQYDTSRLSLLSAWGEDDLEAPEWKVARYGSAQLFHITNTTSDIELKLHSRYIIPSASSTFDLLTPEVFWACDADDYMEKEDRDRIDGNPFESYGLGYESFFEPSTVFYHLKKSQGKLEYTIPTGDKEDFPIIQKWTAAVVLIATFYLLWKLWKAFISLETKNGTGKKEK
;
A
#
# COMPACT_ATOMS: atom_id res chain seq x y z
N MET A 1 -16.95 -13.80 14.98
CA MET A 1 -16.53 -12.91 13.87
C MET A 1 -17.10 -13.35 12.52
N GLY A 2 -16.85 -14.57 12.04
CA GLY A 2 -17.25 -14.98 10.69
C GLY A 2 -18.75 -15.00 10.39
N ALA A 3 -19.58 -15.47 11.34
CA ALA A 3 -21.04 -15.41 11.20
C ALA A 3 -21.58 -13.97 11.19
N PHE A 4 -20.88 -13.03 11.85
CA PHE A 4 -21.24 -11.60 11.84
C PHE A 4 -20.90 -10.96 10.49
N ILE A 5 -19.72 -11.27 9.93
CA ILE A 5 -19.28 -10.75 8.62
C ILE A 5 -20.17 -11.28 7.50
N ASN A 6 -20.48 -12.58 7.51
CA ASN A 6 -21.40 -13.16 6.53
C ASN A 6 -22.79 -12.51 6.61
N LYS A 7 -23.33 -12.39 7.83
CA LYS A 7 -24.63 -11.77 8.06
C LYS A 7 -24.68 -10.28 7.68
N GLN A 8 -23.61 -9.52 7.91
CA GLN A 8 -23.64 -8.07 7.67
C GLN A 8 -23.14 -7.60 6.32
N PHE A 9 -22.26 -8.36 5.66
CA PHE A 9 -21.68 -7.97 4.38
C PHE A 9 -22.13 -8.86 3.23
N GLY A 10 -22.80 -9.99 3.52
CA GLY A 10 -23.23 -10.96 2.51
C GLY A 10 -22.06 -11.66 1.82
N VAL A 11 -20.92 -11.74 2.52
CA VAL A 11 -19.67 -12.32 2.02
C VAL A 11 -19.32 -13.53 2.88
N ASP A 12 -19.06 -14.67 2.24
CA ASP A 12 -18.67 -15.88 2.96
C ASP A 12 -17.32 -15.66 3.66
N PHE A 13 -17.36 -15.74 5.00
CA PHE A 13 -16.17 -15.66 5.83
C PHE A 13 -15.55 -17.05 5.97
N ASN A 14 -14.40 -17.24 5.35
CA ASN A 14 -13.56 -18.42 5.48
C ASN A 14 -12.11 -18.00 5.80
N ASN A 15 -11.32 -18.90 6.39
CA ASN A 15 -9.91 -18.69 6.74
C ASN A 15 -9.03 -18.32 5.52
N THR A 16 -9.48 -18.67 4.31
CA THR A 16 -8.84 -18.28 3.05
C THR A 16 -8.92 -16.78 2.77
N ASN A 17 -9.96 -16.10 3.27
CA ASN A 17 -10.25 -14.68 3.04
C ASN A 17 -9.69 -13.78 4.16
N MET A 18 -9.01 -14.40 5.13
CA MET A 18 -8.32 -13.71 6.22
C MET A 18 -6.83 -13.65 5.88
N ILE A 19 -6.31 -12.43 5.83
CA ILE A 19 -4.88 -12.12 5.77
C ILE A 19 -4.47 -11.83 7.21
N SER A 20 -3.88 -12.83 7.86
CA SER A 20 -3.29 -12.63 9.19
C SER A 20 -1.82 -12.28 9.02
N THR A 21 -1.44 -11.10 9.49
CA THR A 21 -0.05 -10.70 9.70
C THR A 21 0.35 -10.99 11.15
N ALA A 22 1.60 -10.72 11.53
CA ALA A 22 2.05 -10.88 12.90
C ALA A 22 1.28 -9.99 13.91
N THR A 23 0.67 -8.90 13.44
CA THR A 23 0.05 -7.87 14.31
C THR A 23 -1.41 -7.56 13.98
N SER A 24 -1.95 -8.07 12.87
CA SER A 24 -3.34 -7.82 12.49
C SER A 24 -3.95 -8.96 11.69
N ALA A 25 -5.28 -9.01 11.66
CA ALA A 25 -6.03 -9.92 10.81
C ALA A 25 -6.99 -9.11 9.94
N SER A 26 -6.67 -9.00 8.66
CA SER A 26 -7.39 -8.23 7.66
C SER A 26 -8.24 -9.16 6.80
N PHE A 27 -9.54 -8.93 6.75
CA PHE A 27 -10.46 -9.69 5.89
C PHE A 27 -10.49 -9.06 4.49
N HIS A 28 -10.07 -9.80 3.47
CA HIS A 28 -10.11 -9.38 2.07
C HIS A 28 -11.12 -10.20 1.28
N SER A 29 -11.97 -9.53 0.51
CA SER A 29 -12.89 -10.18 -0.42
C SER A 29 -13.05 -9.34 -1.67
N SER A 30 -12.88 -9.99 -2.83
CA SER A 30 -13.17 -9.42 -4.15
C SER A 30 -14.65 -9.48 -4.51
N ALA A 31 -15.49 -10.08 -3.67
CA ALA A 31 -16.93 -10.15 -3.87
C ALA A 31 -17.58 -8.80 -3.56
N GLN A 32 -18.48 -8.35 -4.44
CA GLN A 32 -19.21 -7.10 -4.24
C GLN A 32 -20.05 -7.17 -2.96
N ILE A 33 -19.83 -6.22 -2.04
CA ILE A 33 -20.53 -6.18 -0.75
C ILE A 33 -22.00 -5.87 -1.00
N LYS A 34 -22.87 -6.86 -0.76
CA LYS A 34 -24.32 -6.78 -1.04
C LYS A 34 -25.11 -6.08 0.08
N SER A 35 -24.41 -5.60 1.11
CA SER A 35 -25.04 -4.95 2.26
C SER A 35 -25.46 -3.54 1.91
N SER A 36 -26.77 -3.30 1.84
CA SER A 36 -27.33 -1.97 1.63
C SER A 36 -26.89 -1.00 2.73
N VAL A 37 -26.78 -1.46 3.98
CA VAL A 37 -26.30 -0.65 5.12
C VAL A 37 -24.84 -0.26 4.94
N PHE A 38 -23.98 -1.20 4.50
CA PHE A 38 -22.57 -0.89 4.27
C PHE A 38 -22.35 -0.04 3.02
N GLN A 39 -23.15 -0.22 1.96
CA GLN A 39 -23.10 0.66 0.78
C GLN A 39 -23.59 2.08 1.11
N ILE A 40 -24.61 2.22 1.97
CA ILE A 40 -25.03 3.54 2.50
C ILE A 40 -23.92 4.15 3.37
N PHE A 41 -23.24 3.36 4.19
CA PHE A 41 -22.10 3.80 5.01
C PHE A 41 -20.91 4.22 4.13
N LEU A 42 -20.53 3.42 3.13
CA LEU A 42 -19.47 3.74 2.17
C LEU A 42 -19.81 4.95 1.32
N ASN A 43 -21.06 5.12 0.86
CA ASN A 43 -21.46 6.33 0.14
C ASN A 43 -21.42 7.56 1.05
N ASN A 44 -21.84 7.43 2.32
CA ASN A 44 -21.71 8.53 3.29
C ASN A 44 -20.26 8.83 3.68
N ILE A 45 -19.36 7.84 3.64
CA ILE A 45 -17.95 8.02 3.97
C ILE A 45 -17.14 8.46 2.75
N ALA A 46 -17.43 7.99 1.55
CA ALA A 46 -16.77 8.39 0.32
C ALA A 46 -17.03 9.88 0.02
N ASP A 47 -18.29 10.34 0.15
CA ASP A 47 -18.66 11.76 0.04
C ASP A 47 -18.00 12.64 1.14
N ARG A 48 -17.54 12.03 2.24
CA ARG A 48 -16.84 12.71 3.34
C ARG A 48 -15.32 12.61 3.25
N LEU A 49 -14.77 11.54 2.69
CA LEU A 49 -13.33 11.34 2.50
C LEU A 49 -12.79 12.27 1.41
N ASP A 50 -13.56 12.53 0.35
CA ASP A 50 -13.23 13.56 -0.64
C ASP A 50 -13.25 15.00 -0.08
N ARG A 51 -13.83 15.20 1.12
CA ARG A 51 -13.90 16.49 1.81
C ARG A 51 -12.89 16.66 2.94
N ILE A 52 -12.18 15.61 3.35
CA ILE A 52 -11.26 15.66 4.52
C ILE A 52 -9.86 16.16 4.13
N SER A 53 -9.53 16.26 2.84
CA SER A 53 -8.25 16.80 2.36
C SER A 53 -8.14 18.33 2.45
N PHE A 54 -9.18 19.07 2.84
CA PHE A 54 -9.20 20.53 2.75
C PHE A 54 -9.99 21.22 3.87
N VAL A 55 -9.44 21.30 5.08
CA VAL A 55 -9.86 22.33 6.06
C VAL A 55 -8.63 23.08 6.58
N GLN A 56 -8.12 23.97 5.72
CA GLN A 56 -7.23 25.09 6.05
C GLN A 56 -8.04 26.36 5.78
N SER A 57 -8.60 27.07 6.77
CA SER A 57 -9.58 28.12 6.41
C SER A 57 -9.83 29.23 7.45
N PHE A 58 -8.87 30.11 7.67
CA PHE A 58 -9.19 31.53 7.90
C PHE A 58 -8.15 32.41 7.22
N ASP A 59 -8.60 33.51 6.63
CA ASP A 59 -7.72 34.53 6.05
C ASP A 59 -7.83 35.81 6.88
N ILE A 60 -6.69 36.46 7.12
CA ILE A 60 -6.59 37.70 7.90
C ILE A 60 -5.92 38.74 7.03
N ARG A 61 -6.66 39.80 6.72
CA ARG A 61 -6.12 40.97 6.01
C ARG A 61 -6.38 42.23 6.81
N PHE A 62 -5.33 43.04 6.95
CA PHE A 62 -5.46 44.39 7.53
C PHE A 62 -5.60 45.40 6.39
N ASP A 63 -6.72 46.10 6.37
CA ASP A 63 -6.92 47.29 5.54
C ASP A 63 -6.75 48.52 6.43
N GLU A 64 -6.32 49.68 5.91
CA GLU A 64 -5.68 50.81 6.62
C GLU A 64 -6.37 51.31 7.92
N GLN A 65 -7.60 50.89 8.22
CA GLN A 65 -8.34 51.23 9.43
C GLN A 65 -9.05 50.05 10.12
N ARG A 66 -8.92 48.80 9.64
CA ARG A 66 -9.56 47.62 10.25
C ARG A 66 -8.89 46.29 9.89
N LEU A 67 -8.89 45.38 10.86
CA LEU A 67 -8.58 43.96 10.66
C LEU A 67 -9.83 43.24 10.12
N ILE A 68 -9.73 42.61 8.96
CA ILE A 68 -10.78 41.80 8.36
C ILE A 68 -10.38 40.33 8.51
N ILE A 69 -11.29 39.54 9.10
CA ILE A 69 -11.13 38.09 9.27
C ILE A 69 -12.30 37.43 8.54
N GLU A 70 -12.00 36.66 7.49
CA GLU A 70 -12.99 35.94 6.69
C GLU A 70 -12.89 34.43 6.93
N TRP A 71 -14.03 33.81 7.23
CA TRP A 71 -14.18 32.37 7.41
C TRP A 71 -14.52 31.74 6.06
N VAL A 72 -13.76 30.72 5.63
CA VAL A 72 -13.94 30.11 4.30
C VAL A 72 -14.88 28.87 4.33
N THR A 73 -15.36 28.43 5.51
CA THR A 73 -16.38 27.35 5.60
C THR A 73 -17.51 27.64 6.58
N GLU A 74 -18.74 27.22 6.24
CA GLU A 74 -19.93 27.36 7.08
C GLU A 74 -19.80 26.53 8.38
N PRO A 75 -20.28 27.06 9.53
CA PRO A 75 -20.26 26.31 10.78
C PRO A 75 -21.11 25.04 10.67
N TYR A 76 -20.47 23.88 10.84
CA TYR A 76 -21.19 22.61 10.95
C TYR A 76 -21.75 22.45 12.37
N GLU A 77 -23.08 22.43 12.51
CA GLU A 77 -23.73 22.11 13.78
C GLU A 77 -23.57 20.61 14.11
N ALA A 78 -22.61 20.27 14.95
CA ALA A 78 -22.43 18.92 15.50
C ALA A 78 -23.18 18.77 16.84
N ASN A 79 -24.31 18.05 16.83
CA ASN A 79 -25.04 17.71 18.06
C ASN A 79 -24.50 16.42 18.70
N ILE A 80 -23.72 16.53 19.77
CA ILE A 80 -23.19 15.38 20.52
C ILE A 80 -24.16 15.01 21.64
N ARG A 81 -24.87 13.90 21.48
CA ARG A 81 -25.80 13.39 22.50
C ARG A 81 -25.05 12.71 23.65
N LYS A 82 -25.58 12.85 24.86
CA LYS A 82 -25.20 12.05 26.03
C LYS A 82 -25.38 10.56 25.72
N SER A 83 -24.49 9.76 26.28
CA SER A 83 -24.53 8.31 26.22
C SER A 83 -23.81 7.72 27.43
N ASN A 84 -24.07 6.44 27.73
CA ASN A 84 -23.31 5.63 28.69
C ASN A 84 -21.79 5.60 28.46
N ILE A 85 -21.32 5.94 27.26
CA ILE A 85 -19.90 6.02 26.94
C ILE A 85 -19.41 7.42 27.28
N ARG A 86 -18.34 7.52 28.08
CA ARG A 86 -17.62 8.77 28.34
C ARG A 86 -17.03 9.31 27.05
N LYS A 87 -17.47 10.49 26.63
CA LYS A 87 -16.94 11.19 25.45
C LYS A 87 -16.14 12.39 25.89
N GLU A 88 -14.97 12.55 25.31
CA GLU A 88 -14.12 13.72 25.48
C GLU A 88 -14.10 14.48 24.17
N VAL A 89 -14.50 15.75 24.22
CA VAL A 89 -14.62 16.60 23.04
C VAL A 89 -13.73 17.80 23.26
N ALA A 90 -12.83 18.06 22.31
CA ALA A 90 -11.91 19.17 22.40
C ALA A 90 -11.87 19.95 21.09
N LEU A 91 -11.68 21.26 21.23
CA LEU A 91 -11.36 22.16 20.13
C LEU A 91 -10.00 22.77 20.46
N PHE A 92 -8.99 22.37 19.69
CA PHE A 92 -7.61 22.81 19.88
C PHE A 92 -7.14 23.64 18.69
N GLN A 93 -6.40 24.69 18.98
CA GLN A 93 -5.51 25.36 18.05
C GLN A 93 -4.15 24.68 18.13
N ALA A 94 -3.63 24.26 16.99
CA ALA A 94 -2.31 23.69 16.87
C ALA A 94 -1.27 24.79 16.67
N ASN A 95 -0.26 24.81 17.54
CA ASN A 95 0.92 25.64 17.42
C ASN A 95 2.14 24.71 17.43
N GLN A 96 3.01 24.86 16.44
CA GLN A 96 4.25 24.10 16.39
C GLN A 96 5.31 24.84 17.22
N LEU A 97 5.72 24.23 18.35
CA LEU A 97 6.70 24.83 19.27
C LEU A 97 8.12 24.56 18.79
N SER A 98 8.37 23.35 18.31
CA SER A 98 9.64 22.89 17.77
C SER A 98 9.38 21.95 16.59
N ILE A 99 10.45 21.43 15.97
CA ILE A 99 10.31 20.38 14.93
C ILE A 99 9.60 19.14 15.52
N ASP A 100 9.76 18.93 16.83
CA ASP A 100 9.42 17.69 17.51
C ASP A 100 8.20 17.85 18.45
N ASP A 101 7.81 19.07 18.82
CA ASP A 101 6.73 19.31 19.78
C ASP A 101 5.56 20.05 19.14
N LEU A 102 4.38 19.44 19.27
CA LEU A 102 3.12 20.03 18.89
C LEU A 102 2.36 20.48 20.14
N GLU A 103 2.13 21.78 20.23
CA GLU A 103 1.27 22.36 21.25
C GLU A 103 -0.16 22.43 20.73
N LEU A 104 -1.07 21.85 21.48
CA LEU A 104 -2.51 21.90 21.26
C LEU A 104 -3.12 22.68 22.42
N SER A 105 -3.49 23.93 22.17
CA SER A 105 -4.11 24.80 23.17
C SER A 105 -5.55 25.11 22.80
N GLY A 106 -6.47 25.06 23.76
CA GLY A 106 -7.87 25.27 23.46
C GLY A 106 -8.81 24.90 24.59
N ILE A 107 -10.00 24.42 24.23
CA ILE A 107 -11.04 24.04 25.18
C ILE A 107 -11.38 22.56 25.06
N ARG A 108 -11.67 21.95 26.21
CA ARG A 108 -12.01 20.53 26.33
C ARG A 108 -13.20 20.35 27.26
N THR A 109 -14.12 19.49 26.90
CA THR A 109 -15.28 19.12 27.72
C THR A 109 -15.43 17.61 27.73
N VAL A 110 -16.02 17.09 28.80
CA VAL A 110 -16.35 15.67 28.93
C VAL A 110 -17.85 15.55 29.07
N ILE A 111 -18.44 14.67 28.24
CA ILE A 111 -19.88 14.46 28.15
C ILE A 111 -20.14 12.96 28.28
N SER A 112 -20.87 12.58 29.33
CA SER A 112 -21.45 11.25 29.51
C SER A 112 -22.86 11.37 30.10
N GLU A 113 -23.53 10.25 30.35
CA GLU A 113 -24.82 10.24 31.06
C GLU A 113 -24.69 10.71 32.52
N GLU A 114 -23.64 10.28 33.21
CA GLU A 114 -23.44 10.52 34.66
C GLU A 114 -22.54 11.74 34.95
N GLU A 115 -21.68 12.10 34.01
CA GLU A 115 -20.65 13.14 34.17
C GLU A 115 -20.75 14.17 33.04
N TYR A 116 -20.81 15.45 33.42
CA TYR A 116 -20.62 16.58 32.51
C TYR A 116 -19.59 17.53 33.10
N ILE A 117 -18.46 17.68 32.42
CA ILE A 117 -17.43 18.65 32.76
C ILE A 117 -17.58 19.82 31.80
N PRO A 118 -17.93 21.04 32.27
CA PRO A 118 -17.99 22.23 31.43
C PRO A 118 -16.69 22.47 30.64
N PRO A 119 -16.72 23.19 29.50
CA PRO A 119 -15.52 23.47 28.72
C PRO A 119 -14.41 24.11 29.58
N THR A 120 -13.30 23.41 29.74
CA THR A 120 -12.11 23.87 30.46
C THR A 120 -11.01 24.20 29.47
N LYS A 121 -10.24 25.25 29.77
CA LYS A 121 -9.01 25.53 29.04
C LYS A 121 -8.04 24.38 29.25
N THR A 122 -7.57 23.79 28.17
CA THR A 122 -6.61 22.68 28.19
C THR A 122 -5.43 23.02 27.30
N LEU A 123 -4.24 22.77 27.82
CA LEU A 123 -2.99 22.77 27.09
C LEU A 123 -2.51 21.31 27.02
N LEU A 124 -2.27 20.82 25.82
CA LEU A 124 -1.73 19.49 25.58
C LEU A 124 -0.46 19.66 24.74
N ILE A 125 0.66 19.16 25.23
CA ILE A 125 1.91 19.10 24.47
C ILE A 125 2.05 17.64 24.05
N VAL A 126 2.06 17.40 22.74
CA VAL A 126 2.26 16.05 22.19
C VAL A 126 3.57 15.98 21.43
N LYS A 127 4.26 14.86 21.61
CA LYS A 127 5.49 14.55 20.91
C LYS A 127 5.22 13.37 19.96
N PRO A 128 5.25 13.56 18.64
CA PRO A 128 5.01 12.49 17.68
C PRO A 128 6.24 11.59 17.59
N ARG A 129 6.02 10.28 17.52
CA ARG A 129 7.08 9.31 17.28
C ARG A 129 7.52 9.31 15.82
N HIS A 130 6.60 9.64 14.91
CA HIS A 130 6.86 9.73 13.48
C HIS A 130 7.07 11.18 13.09
N GLN A 131 8.28 11.49 12.63
CA GLN A 131 8.69 12.81 12.20
C GLN A 131 9.16 12.76 10.75
N VAL A 132 9.16 13.90 10.06
CA VAL A 132 9.63 14.01 8.67
C VAL A 132 10.92 14.82 8.65
N ASP A 133 12.00 14.19 8.18
CA ASP A 133 13.23 14.88 7.84
C ASP A 133 13.06 15.60 6.49
N THR A 134 13.13 16.93 6.55
CA THR A 134 12.96 17.81 5.39
C THR A 134 14.27 18.09 4.65
N LYS A 135 15.42 17.64 5.18
CA LYS A 135 16.75 17.92 4.61
C LYS A 135 16.99 17.12 3.33
N THR A 136 16.53 15.87 3.30
CA THR A 136 16.75 14.96 2.17
C THR A 136 15.43 14.57 1.54
N THR A 137 15.33 14.74 0.22
CA THR A 137 14.18 14.29 -0.56
C THR A 137 14.57 13.11 -1.45
N LEU A 138 13.89 11.99 -1.29
CA LEU A 138 14.06 10.79 -2.09
C LEU A 138 13.18 10.82 -3.33
N ASN A 139 13.76 10.42 -4.45
CA ASN A 139 13.06 10.27 -5.71
C ASN A 139 12.93 8.80 -6.10
N TYR A 140 11.73 8.41 -6.53
CA TYR A 140 11.39 7.02 -6.84
C TYR A 140 11.08 6.89 -8.32
N THR A 141 11.73 5.99 -9.04
CA THR A 141 11.46 5.78 -10.46
C THR A 141 11.63 4.31 -10.82
N PHE A 142 10.83 3.79 -11.76
CA PHE A 142 11.12 2.50 -12.36
C PHE A 142 12.13 2.64 -13.49
N ASP A 143 13.06 1.70 -13.58
CA ASP A 143 13.94 1.59 -14.75
C ASP A 143 13.14 1.25 -16.01
N GLN A 144 13.49 1.88 -17.14
CA GLN A 144 12.71 1.81 -18.38
C GLN A 144 13.48 1.06 -19.47
N PRO A 145 12.80 0.19 -20.25
CA PRO A 145 11.37 -0.12 -20.22
C PRO A 145 10.99 -1.09 -19.08
N ILE A 146 9.77 -0.95 -18.56
CA ILE A 146 9.23 -1.85 -17.54
C ILE A 146 8.98 -3.23 -18.16
N GLY A 147 9.85 -4.19 -17.84
CA GLY A 147 9.70 -5.60 -18.21
C GLY A 147 8.97 -6.43 -17.14
N LEU A 148 9.07 -7.76 -17.25
CA LEU A 148 8.54 -8.67 -16.22
C LEU A 148 9.31 -8.64 -14.89
N HIS A 149 10.50 -8.04 -14.89
CA HIS A 149 11.37 -7.84 -13.74
C HIS A 149 11.59 -6.34 -13.49
N PRO A 150 10.58 -5.59 -13.04
CA PRO A 150 10.73 -4.15 -12.80
C PRO A 150 11.78 -3.88 -11.73
N THR A 151 12.66 -2.92 -11.98
CA THR A 151 13.63 -2.44 -10.98
C THR A 151 13.18 -1.08 -10.47
N LEU A 152 12.87 -0.99 -9.18
CA LEU A 152 12.56 0.28 -8.51
C LEU A 152 13.88 0.95 -8.10
N LEU A 153 14.13 2.14 -8.64
CA LEU A 153 15.26 2.98 -8.32
C LEU A 153 14.87 4.02 -7.27
N ILE A 154 15.62 4.07 -6.18
CA ILE A 154 15.46 5.05 -5.09
C ILE A 154 16.71 5.92 -5.09
N LYS A 155 16.53 7.18 -5.49
CA LYS A 155 17.61 8.17 -5.66
C LYS A 155 17.53 9.23 -4.58
N GLY A 156 18.67 9.87 -4.29
CA GLY A 156 18.76 10.98 -3.33
C GLY A 156 19.52 10.65 -2.05
N LEU A 157 20.02 9.42 -1.89
CA LEU A 157 20.85 9.02 -0.75
C LEU A 157 22.31 9.47 -0.91
N ASN A 158 22.79 9.63 -2.14
CA ASN A 158 24.18 9.95 -2.49
C ASN A 158 24.42 11.41 -2.88
N THR A 159 23.44 12.29 -2.70
CA THR A 159 23.56 13.70 -3.07
C THR A 159 24.59 14.42 -2.18
N THR A 160 25.05 15.61 -2.58
CA THR A 160 26.02 16.42 -1.82
C THR A 160 25.60 16.71 -0.37
N THR A 161 24.32 16.54 -0.05
CA THR A 161 23.76 16.40 1.29
C THR A 161 23.44 14.93 1.56
N THR A 162 24.46 14.11 1.82
CA THR A 162 24.24 12.73 2.29
C THR A 162 23.33 12.81 3.51
N PRO A 163 22.24 12.02 3.60
CA PRO A 163 21.38 12.05 4.77
C PRO A 163 22.24 11.68 5.97
N SER A 164 22.43 12.66 6.85
CA SER A 164 23.09 12.45 8.14
C SER A 164 22.03 11.95 9.10
N PRO A 165 22.36 10.96 9.95
CA PRO A 165 21.44 10.55 10.99
C PRO A 165 21.13 11.75 11.90
N PRO A 166 19.88 11.87 12.39
CA PRO A 166 19.50 12.91 13.35
C PRO A 166 20.34 12.84 14.64
N PHE A 167 20.63 11.62 15.09
CA PHE A 167 21.46 11.33 16.26
C PHE A 167 22.47 10.20 15.94
N PRO A 168 23.62 10.12 16.63
CA PRO A 168 24.67 9.15 16.32
C PRO A 168 24.23 7.67 16.37
N GLU A 169 23.22 7.35 17.18
CA GLU A 169 22.74 5.98 17.42
C GLU A 169 21.64 5.56 16.44
N CYS A 170 21.23 6.44 15.53
CA CYS A 170 20.19 6.14 14.56
C CYS A 170 20.71 5.28 13.41
N GLU A 171 19.96 4.25 13.05
CA GLU A 171 20.20 3.42 11.87
C GLU A 171 19.15 3.68 10.78
N LEU A 172 19.52 3.47 9.51
CA LEU A 172 18.65 3.77 8.37
C LEU A 172 17.92 2.50 7.89
N PHE A 173 16.60 2.56 7.84
CA PHE A 173 15.77 1.43 7.41
C PHE A 173 14.90 1.80 6.21
N MET A 174 14.46 0.76 5.49
CA MET A 174 13.50 0.87 4.40
C MET A 174 12.40 -0.17 4.58
N TYR A 175 11.15 0.30 4.55
CA TYR A 175 9.96 -0.54 4.54
C TYR A 175 9.29 -0.47 3.17
N SER A 176 9.15 -1.62 2.51
CA SER A 176 8.53 -1.75 1.20
C SER A 176 7.27 -2.61 1.29
N GLY A 177 6.12 -2.02 0.97
CA GLY A 177 4.85 -2.74 0.83
C GLY A 177 4.52 -2.94 -0.65
N LEU A 178 4.37 -4.21 -1.06
CA LEU A 178 4.10 -4.58 -2.44
C LEU A 178 2.66 -5.09 -2.63
N PRO A 179 1.96 -4.66 -3.70
CA PRO A 179 0.67 -5.21 -4.09
C PRO A 179 0.82 -6.66 -4.58
N ASN A 180 -0.29 -7.38 -4.75
CA ASN A 180 -0.25 -8.77 -5.23
C ASN A 180 0.27 -8.92 -6.67
N THR A 181 0.27 -7.86 -7.47
CA THR A 181 0.79 -7.82 -8.85
C THR A 181 2.31 -7.81 -8.93
N LEU A 182 3.01 -7.47 -7.84
CA LEU A 182 4.46 -7.48 -7.73
C LEU A 182 4.89 -8.41 -6.58
N PHE A 183 6.05 -9.00 -6.72
CA PHE A 183 6.67 -9.72 -5.61
C PHE A 183 8.16 -9.44 -5.54
N PHE A 184 8.68 -9.55 -4.33
CA PHE A 184 10.10 -9.40 -4.03
C PHE A 184 10.77 -10.77 -4.03
N ASP A 185 11.89 -10.88 -4.74
CA ASP A 185 12.73 -12.09 -4.71
C ASP A 185 13.86 -11.92 -3.68
N LYS A 186 13.74 -12.65 -2.57
CA LYS A 186 14.71 -12.68 -1.46
C LYS A 186 16.09 -13.21 -1.85
N TYR A 187 16.25 -13.81 -3.02
CA TYR A 187 17.54 -14.32 -3.50
C TYR A 187 18.23 -13.39 -4.52
N GLN A 188 17.57 -12.31 -4.95
CA GLN A 188 18.05 -11.46 -6.05
C GLN A 188 18.14 -9.96 -5.71
N TYR A 189 18.35 -9.61 -4.44
CA TYR A 189 18.53 -8.22 -4.02
C TYR A 189 20.00 -7.84 -3.80
N ASP A 190 20.32 -6.54 -3.79
CA ASP A 190 21.68 -6.06 -3.56
C ASP A 190 22.06 -6.16 -2.08
N THR A 191 22.66 -7.30 -1.70
CA THR A 191 23.13 -7.56 -0.33
C THR A 191 24.29 -6.66 0.09
N SER A 192 24.93 -5.93 -0.84
CA SER A 192 26.02 -5.02 -0.50
C SER A 192 25.53 -3.69 0.10
N ARG A 193 24.24 -3.37 -0.09
CA ARG A 193 23.60 -2.11 0.35
C ARG A 193 22.39 -2.30 1.23
N LEU A 194 21.70 -3.42 1.06
CA LEU A 194 20.50 -3.77 1.80
C LEU A 194 20.79 -5.04 2.59
N SER A 195 20.38 -5.06 3.85
CA SER A 195 20.27 -6.26 4.66
C SER A 195 18.79 -6.53 4.90
N LEU A 196 18.27 -7.63 4.38
CA LEU A 196 16.88 -8.03 4.59
C LEU A 196 16.75 -8.52 6.03
N LEU A 197 16.00 -7.78 6.85
CA LEU A 197 15.74 -8.17 8.24
C LEU A 197 14.57 -9.14 8.29
N SER A 198 13.53 -8.85 7.52
CA SER A 198 12.38 -9.74 7.41
C SER A 198 11.51 -9.43 6.21
N ALA A 199 10.82 -10.48 5.74
CA ALA A 199 9.87 -10.44 4.65
C ALA A 199 8.61 -11.24 5.04
N TRP A 200 7.43 -10.69 4.73
CA TRP A 200 6.13 -11.28 5.02
C TRP A 200 5.22 -11.23 3.80
N GLY A 201 4.19 -12.08 3.82
CA GLY A 201 3.20 -12.17 2.75
C GLY A 201 3.53 -13.28 1.76
N GLU A 202 3.12 -13.08 0.51
CA GLU A 202 3.14 -14.07 -0.55
C GLU A 202 4.49 -14.05 -1.27
N ASP A 203 5.30 -15.09 -1.06
CA ASP A 203 6.63 -15.27 -1.64
C ASP A 203 6.70 -16.34 -2.73
N ASP A 204 5.56 -16.93 -3.11
CA ASP A 204 5.51 -17.90 -4.21
C ASP A 204 5.85 -17.19 -5.54
N LEU A 205 6.98 -17.56 -6.13
CA LEU A 205 7.54 -16.95 -7.34
C LEU A 205 6.79 -17.39 -8.62
N GLU A 206 5.99 -18.45 -8.55
CA GLU A 206 5.33 -19.08 -9.72
C GLU A 206 3.81 -18.85 -9.75
N ALA A 207 3.20 -18.49 -8.62
CA ALA A 207 1.75 -18.26 -8.57
C ALA A 207 1.34 -16.99 -9.36
N PRO A 208 0.40 -17.09 -10.32
CA PRO A 208 -0.15 -15.92 -11.00
C PRO A 208 -1.05 -15.08 -10.07
N GLU A 209 -1.34 -13.84 -10.44
CA GLU A 209 -2.09 -12.89 -9.60
C GLU A 209 -3.45 -13.46 -9.14
N TRP A 210 -4.20 -14.09 -10.04
CA TRP A 210 -5.52 -14.67 -9.74
C TRP A 210 -5.48 -15.91 -8.83
N LYS A 211 -4.30 -16.47 -8.54
CA LYS A 211 -4.12 -17.54 -7.55
C LYS A 211 -3.74 -16.98 -6.18
N VAL A 212 -3.32 -15.72 -6.12
CA VAL A 212 -2.94 -15.03 -4.89
C VAL A 212 -4.15 -14.26 -4.37
N ALA A 213 -4.86 -14.85 -3.42
CA ALA A 213 -6.07 -14.25 -2.84
C ALA A 213 -5.79 -13.13 -1.83
N ARG A 214 -4.52 -12.88 -1.50
CA ARG A 214 -4.08 -12.01 -0.39
C ARG A 214 -3.29 -10.81 -0.91
N TYR A 215 -3.15 -9.80 -0.05
CA TYR A 215 -2.24 -8.67 -0.25
C TYR A 215 -0.81 -9.21 -0.45
N GLY A 216 -0.07 -8.62 -1.40
CA GLY A 216 1.18 -9.15 -1.93
C GLY A 216 2.22 -9.47 -0.87
N SER A 217 3.11 -8.53 -0.58
CA SER A 217 4.18 -8.79 0.40
C SER A 217 4.67 -7.51 1.06
N ALA A 218 5.35 -7.64 2.20
CA ALA A 218 6.01 -6.52 2.88
C ALA A 218 7.44 -6.92 3.25
N GLN A 219 8.38 -5.99 3.11
CA GLN A 219 9.79 -6.22 3.41
C GLN A 219 10.34 -5.08 4.27
N LEU A 220 11.13 -5.44 5.27
CA LEU A 220 11.92 -4.51 6.08
C LEU A 220 13.41 -4.75 5.83
N PHE A 221 14.11 -3.69 5.45
CA PHE A 221 15.54 -3.69 5.17
C PHE A 221 16.27 -2.72 6.08
N HIS A 222 17.47 -3.12 6.52
CA HIS A 222 18.49 -2.21 7.03
C HIS A 222 19.36 -1.75 5.85
N ILE A 223 19.50 -0.44 5.66
CA ILE A 223 20.36 0.15 4.63
C ILE A 223 21.78 0.26 5.18
N THR A 224 22.68 -0.58 4.68
CA THR A 224 24.08 -0.66 5.15
C THR A 224 24.99 0.36 4.49
N ASN A 225 24.62 0.87 3.31
CA ASN A 225 25.45 1.79 2.54
C ASN A 225 24.60 2.83 1.79
N THR A 226 24.87 4.11 2.04
CA THR A 226 24.17 5.26 1.45
C THR A 226 24.95 5.97 0.34
N THR A 227 26.15 5.48 -0.02
CA THR A 227 27.04 6.14 -0.98
C THR A 227 26.53 6.18 -2.42
N SER A 228 25.49 5.41 -2.74
CA SER A 228 24.87 5.40 -4.08
C SER A 228 23.40 4.99 -4.01
N ASP A 229 22.69 5.16 -5.12
CA ASP A 229 21.25 4.89 -5.22
C ASP A 229 20.90 3.43 -4.87
N ILE A 230 19.71 3.21 -4.33
CA ILE A 230 19.24 1.86 -4.00
C ILE A 230 18.40 1.33 -5.16
N GLU A 231 18.68 0.08 -5.54
CA GLU A 231 17.91 -0.65 -6.55
C GLU A 231 17.18 -1.82 -5.89
N LEU A 232 15.85 -1.79 -5.96
CA LEU A 232 15.00 -2.89 -5.51
C LEU A 232 14.47 -3.64 -6.73
N LYS A 233 15.02 -4.83 -6.97
CA LYS A 233 14.59 -5.72 -8.05
C LYS A 233 13.29 -6.42 -7.64
N LEU A 234 12.27 -6.22 -8.46
CA LEU A 234 10.94 -6.78 -8.27
C LEU A 234 10.60 -7.68 -9.46
N HIS A 235 9.58 -8.50 -9.26
CA HIS A 235 9.04 -9.37 -10.28
C HIS A 235 7.54 -9.09 -10.43
N SER A 236 7.08 -8.98 -11.66
CA SER A 236 5.65 -8.90 -11.94
C SER A 236 5.03 -10.29 -11.95
N ARG A 237 3.83 -10.43 -11.37
CA ARG A 237 3.02 -11.63 -11.54
C ARG A 237 2.29 -11.59 -12.87
N TYR A 238 1.98 -12.78 -13.40
CA TYR A 238 1.04 -12.88 -14.51
C TYR A 238 -0.33 -12.36 -14.09
N ILE A 239 -0.78 -11.32 -14.77
CA ILE A 239 -2.10 -10.73 -14.58
C ILE A 239 -3.07 -11.19 -15.67
N ILE A 240 -4.36 -11.16 -15.36
CA ILE A 240 -5.39 -11.48 -16.34
C ILE A 240 -5.27 -10.45 -17.47
N PRO A 241 -5.28 -10.88 -18.75
CA PRO A 241 -5.39 -9.97 -19.88
C PRO A 241 -6.49 -8.93 -19.62
N SER A 242 -6.24 -7.64 -19.82
CA SER A 242 -7.23 -6.57 -19.65
C SER A 242 -6.86 -5.37 -20.50
N ALA A 243 -7.85 -4.51 -20.79
CA ALA A 243 -7.65 -3.30 -21.58
C ALA A 243 -6.77 -2.25 -20.85
N SER A 244 -6.69 -2.33 -19.52
CA SER A 244 -5.77 -1.55 -18.70
C SER A 244 -4.85 -2.50 -17.95
N SER A 245 -3.54 -2.31 -18.07
CA SER A 245 -2.50 -3.04 -17.36
C SER A 245 -1.58 -2.12 -16.55
N THR A 246 -2.12 -0.94 -16.23
CA THR A 246 -1.49 0.07 -15.38
C THR A 246 -1.89 -0.13 -13.93
N PHE A 247 -0.91 -0.07 -13.03
CA PHE A 247 -1.08 -0.23 -11.60
C PHE A 247 -0.30 0.84 -10.83
N ASP A 248 -0.75 1.10 -9.61
CA ASP A 248 -0.06 1.99 -8.67
C ASP A 248 0.75 1.16 -7.66
N LEU A 249 1.99 1.59 -7.42
CA LEU A 249 2.81 1.14 -6.30
C LEU A 249 2.93 2.28 -5.29
N LEU A 250 2.66 2.01 -4.00
CA LEU A 250 3.02 2.93 -2.93
C LEU A 250 4.54 2.95 -2.78
N THR A 251 5.14 4.14 -2.80
CA THR A 251 6.59 4.27 -2.69
C THR A 251 7.06 3.79 -1.31
N PRO A 252 8.17 3.02 -1.23
CA PRO A 252 8.72 2.57 0.04
C PRO A 252 8.96 3.72 1.02
N GLU A 253 8.79 3.44 2.31
CA GLU A 253 9.18 4.36 3.37
C GLU A 253 10.66 4.15 3.69
N VAL A 254 11.43 5.23 3.72
CA VAL A 254 12.83 5.22 4.15
C VAL A 254 12.94 6.16 5.33
N PHE A 255 13.45 5.67 6.45
CA PHE A 255 13.44 6.40 7.70
C PHE A 255 14.62 6.02 8.58
N TRP A 256 15.07 6.97 9.40
CA TRP A 256 15.95 6.69 10.53
C TRP A 256 15.13 6.15 11.69
N ALA A 257 15.57 5.03 12.27
CA ALA A 257 15.05 4.55 13.54
C ALA A 257 16.10 4.85 14.62
N CYS A 258 15.70 5.62 15.62
CA CYS A 258 16.56 6.06 16.71
C CYS A 258 15.98 5.54 18.02
N ASP A 259 16.79 4.91 18.86
CA ASP A 259 16.35 4.57 20.21
C ASP A 259 16.29 5.84 21.07
N ALA A 260 15.10 6.22 21.52
CA ALA A 260 14.93 7.42 22.33
C ALA A 260 15.65 7.33 23.68
N ASP A 261 15.90 6.12 24.20
CA ASP A 261 16.54 5.95 25.50
C ASP A 261 17.99 6.48 25.52
N ASP A 262 18.65 6.57 24.36
CA ASP A 262 20.05 7.00 24.26
C ASP A 262 20.22 8.52 24.17
N TYR A 263 19.22 9.26 23.68
CA TYR A 263 19.36 10.69 23.40
C TYR A 263 18.23 11.59 23.94
N MET A 264 17.12 11.02 24.40
CA MET A 264 15.99 11.78 24.92
C MET A 264 15.92 11.73 26.45
N GLU A 265 15.47 12.83 27.06
CA GLU A 265 15.16 12.83 28.48
C GLU A 265 13.89 12.00 28.75
N LYS A 266 13.83 11.39 29.94
CA LYS A 266 12.71 10.53 30.34
C LYS A 266 11.34 11.21 30.20
N GLU A 267 11.25 12.51 30.51
CA GLU A 267 9.99 13.25 30.41
C GLU A 267 9.45 13.31 28.98
N ASP A 268 10.34 13.46 27.99
CA ASP A 268 9.94 13.51 26.58
C ASP A 268 9.54 12.14 26.06
N ARG A 269 10.19 11.07 26.54
CA ARG A 269 9.77 9.69 26.25
C ARG A 269 8.38 9.41 26.81
N ASP A 270 8.12 9.79 28.05
CA ASP A 270 6.81 9.62 28.68
C ASP A 270 5.71 10.39 27.90
N ARG A 271 6.06 11.50 27.22
CA ARG A 271 5.15 12.24 26.32
C ARG A 271 4.90 11.52 24.98
N ILE A 272 5.91 10.82 24.44
CA ILE A 272 5.73 10.00 23.23
C ILE A 272 4.82 8.81 23.55
N ASP A 273 5.08 8.10 24.66
CA ASP A 273 4.28 6.94 25.06
C ASP A 273 2.86 7.34 25.49
N GLY A 274 2.72 8.54 26.08
CA GLY A 274 1.43 9.12 26.46
C GLY A 274 0.65 9.77 25.31
N ASN A 275 1.16 9.74 24.07
CA ASN A 275 0.53 10.41 22.95
C ASN A 275 -0.80 9.72 22.54
N PRO A 276 -1.97 10.38 22.70
CA PRO A 276 -3.26 9.76 22.43
C PRO A 276 -3.61 9.68 20.93
N PHE A 277 -2.82 10.33 20.07
CA PHE A 277 -3.04 10.37 18.62
C PHE A 277 -2.27 9.31 17.87
N GLU A 278 -1.43 8.55 18.57
CA GLU A 278 -0.59 7.52 17.99
C GLU A 278 -0.88 6.17 18.65
N SER A 279 -0.71 5.10 17.90
CA SER A 279 -0.84 3.74 18.41
C SER A 279 0.33 2.93 17.90
N TYR A 280 1.22 2.59 18.82
CA TYR A 280 2.41 1.82 18.52
C TYR A 280 2.05 0.39 18.08
N GLY A 281 2.80 -0.13 17.11
CA GLY A 281 2.72 -1.53 16.67
C GLY A 281 1.64 -1.85 15.62
N LEU A 282 1.01 -0.83 15.01
CA LEU A 282 0.01 -1.04 13.95
C LEU A 282 0.62 -1.32 12.57
N GLY A 283 1.88 -0.97 12.34
CA GLY A 283 2.60 -1.19 11.09
C GLY A 283 4.00 -1.78 11.30
N TYR A 284 4.98 -1.24 10.58
CA TYR A 284 6.37 -1.70 10.66
C TYR A 284 7.04 -1.31 11.98
N GLU A 285 6.41 -0.42 12.78
CA GLU A 285 6.88 -0.02 14.10
C GLU A 285 6.96 -1.22 15.06
N SER A 286 6.17 -2.27 14.79
CA SER A 286 6.18 -3.52 15.55
C SER A 286 7.50 -4.30 15.48
N PHE A 287 8.40 -3.95 14.57
CA PHE A 287 9.74 -4.55 14.45
C PHE A 287 10.81 -3.85 15.29
N PHE A 288 10.45 -2.72 15.90
CA PHE A 288 11.35 -1.88 16.69
C PHE A 288 10.90 -1.85 18.13
N GLU A 289 11.70 -1.33 19.04
CA GLU A 289 11.30 -1.23 20.44
C GLU A 289 10.27 -0.11 20.66
N PRO A 290 9.43 -0.17 21.71
CA PRO A 290 8.48 0.89 22.02
C PRO A 290 9.12 2.25 22.33
N SER A 291 10.44 2.32 22.56
CA SER A 291 11.19 3.57 22.72
C SER A 291 11.64 4.18 21.39
N THR A 292 11.50 3.47 20.26
CA THR A 292 12.05 3.93 18.99
C THR A 292 11.26 5.10 18.38
N VAL A 293 11.96 6.12 17.91
CA VAL A 293 11.42 7.28 17.18
C VAL A 293 11.87 7.21 15.72
N PHE A 294 10.96 7.54 14.80
CA PHE A 294 11.15 7.37 13.36
C PHE A 294 11.23 8.72 12.65
N TYR A 295 12.35 8.99 11.98
CA TYR A 295 12.54 10.18 11.15
C TYR A 295 12.50 9.81 9.67
N HIS A 296 11.35 10.03 9.04
CA HIS A 296 11.07 9.71 7.65
C HIS A 296 11.76 10.67 6.69
N LEU A 297 12.49 10.14 5.72
CA LEU A 297 13.01 10.95 4.64
C LEU A 297 11.86 11.41 3.74
N LYS A 298 11.87 12.68 3.35
CA LYS A 298 10.82 13.24 2.49
C LYS A 298 10.76 12.50 1.16
N LYS A 299 9.56 12.16 0.70
CA LYS A 299 9.34 11.51 -0.60
C LYS A 299 8.95 12.55 -1.66
N SER A 300 9.51 12.43 -2.87
CA SER A 300 9.07 13.24 -4.02
C SER A 300 7.63 12.92 -4.42
N GLN A 301 7.24 11.66 -4.28
CA GLN A 301 5.93 11.13 -4.61
C GLN A 301 5.56 9.95 -3.71
N GLY A 302 4.28 9.85 -3.35
CA GLY A 302 3.75 8.76 -2.51
C GLY A 302 3.28 7.53 -3.32
N LYS A 303 3.09 7.69 -4.63
CA LYS A 303 2.63 6.65 -5.55
C LYS A 303 3.45 6.70 -6.82
N LEU A 304 3.69 5.53 -7.40
CA LEU A 304 4.41 5.36 -8.66
C LEU A 304 3.61 4.44 -9.58
N GLU A 305 3.35 4.92 -10.78
CA GLU A 305 2.62 4.17 -11.80
C GLU A 305 3.57 3.21 -12.54
N TYR A 306 3.11 1.98 -12.80
CA TYR A 306 3.80 1.01 -13.64
C TYR A 306 2.84 0.20 -14.49
N THR A 307 3.34 -0.25 -15.64
CA THR A 307 2.56 -1.07 -16.57
C THR A 307 3.16 -2.47 -16.64
N ILE A 308 2.32 -3.48 -16.50
CA ILE A 308 2.70 -4.88 -16.75
C ILE A 308 2.29 -5.23 -18.18
N PRO A 309 3.18 -5.79 -19.02
CA PRO A 309 2.80 -6.20 -20.36
C PRO A 309 1.78 -7.35 -20.32
N THR A 310 0.62 -7.16 -20.95
CA THR A 310 -0.43 -8.18 -21.06
C THR A 310 -0.81 -8.43 -22.52
N GLY A 311 -1.26 -9.64 -22.80
CA GLY A 311 -1.91 -9.91 -24.08
C GLY A 311 -3.21 -9.11 -24.21
N ASP A 312 -3.53 -8.67 -25.43
CA ASP A 312 -4.81 -8.06 -25.73
C ASP A 312 -5.89 -9.15 -25.88
N LYS A 313 -7.06 -8.95 -25.25
CA LYS A 313 -8.21 -9.85 -25.44
C LYS A 313 -8.80 -9.72 -26.83
N GLU A 314 -8.65 -8.57 -27.49
CA GLU A 314 -9.23 -8.33 -28.81
C GLU A 314 -8.58 -9.19 -29.90
N ASP A 315 -7.30 -9.54 -29.72
CA ASP A 315 -6.58 -10.42 -30.62
C ASP A 315 -6.96 -11.89 -30.47
N PHE A 316 -7.50 -12.29 -29.31
CA PHE A 316 -7.76 -13.69 -28.98
C PHE A 316 -8.70 -14.39 -29.97
N PRO A 317 -9.86 -13.83 -30.37
CA PRO A 317 -10.75 -14.45 -31.35
C PRO A 317 -10.13 -14.56 -32.74
N ILE A 318 -9.28 -13.60 -33.12
CA ILE A 318 -8.60 -13.59 -34.43
C ILE A 318 -7.58 -14.73 -34.46
N ILE A 319 -6.72 -14.81 -33.44
CA ILE A 319 -5.72 -15.86 -33.29
C ILE A 319 -6.42 -17.22 -33.28
N GLN A 320 -7.47 -17.39 -32.49
CA GLN A 320 -8.21 -18.66 -32.39
C GLN A 320 -8.78 -19.12 -33.75
N LYS A 321 -9.37 -18.20 -34.53
CA LYS A 321 -9.90 -18.51 -35.87
C LYS A 321 -8.80 -18.96 -36.83
N TRP A 322 -7.67 -18.26 -36.84
CA TRP A 322 -6.54 -18.59 -37.71
C TRP A 322 -5.88 -19.90 -37.31
N THR A 323 -5.63 -20.11 -36.02
CA THR A 323 -5.08 -21.38 -35.51
C THR A 323 -6.01 -22.53 -35.86
N ALA A 324 -7.33 -22.38 -35.67
CA ALA A 324 -8.30 -23.42 -36.04
C ALA A 324 -8.28 -23.71 -37.55
N ALA A 325 -8.23 -22.68 -38.40
CA ALA A 325 -8.15 -22.85 -39.85
C ALA A 325 -6.87 -23.59 -40.27
N VAL A 326 -5.72 -23.20 -39.73
CA VAL A 326 -4.43 -23.86 -40.02
C VAL A 326 -4.45 -25.33 -39.58
N VAL A 327 -4.96 -25.61 -38.37
CA VAL A 327 -5.06 -26.99 -37.85
C VAL A 327 -6.01 -27.83 -38.70
N LEU A 328 -7.15 -27.28 -39.14
CA LEU A 328 -8.09 -27.97 -40.02
C LEU A 328 -7.48 -28.27 -41.39
N ILE A 329 -6.79 -27.29 -42.00
CA ILE A 329 -6.11 -27.47 -43.29
C ILE A 329 -5.02 -28.54 -43.17
N ALA A 330 -4.21 -28.50 -42.11
CA ALA A 330 -3.17 -29.49 -41.87
C ALA A 330 -3.76 -30.89 -41.65
N THR A 331 -4.84 -31.00 -40.87
CA THR A 331 -5.55 -32.26 -40.62
C THR A 331 -6.15 -32.81 -41.90
N PHE A 332 -6.82 -31.98 -42.70
CA PHE A 332 -7.39 -32.38 -43.99
C PHE A 332 -6.31 -32.84 -44.97
N TYR A 333 -5.17 -32.13 -45.02
CA TYR A 333 -4.03 -32.53 -45.84
C TYR A 333 -3.48 -33.90 -45.42
N LEU A 334 -3.33 -34.16 -44.13
CA LEU A 334 -2.89 -35.46 -43.62
C LEU A 334 -3.88 -36.58 -43.95
N LEU A 335 -5.18 -36.36 -43.72
CA LEU A 335 -6.23 -37.31 -44.07
C LEU A 335 -6.25 -37.61 -45.58
N TRP A 336 -6.09 -36.59 -46.41
CA TRP A 336 -6.01 -36.75 -47.86
C TRP A 336 -4.80 -37.58 -48.30
N LYS A 337 -3.63 -37.38 -47.67
CA LYS A 337 -2.43 -38.18 -47.92
C LYS A 337 -2.60 -39.63 -47.46
N LEU A 338 -3.20 -39.86 -46.30
CA LEU A 338 -3.50 -41.20 -45.79
C LEU A 338 -4.48 -41.94 -46.69
N TRP A 339 -5.53 -41.26 -47.16
CA TRP A 339 -6.50 -41.87 -48.09
C TRP A 339 -5.84 -42.26 -49.42
N LYS A 340 -5.02 -41.38 -50.00
CA LYS A 340 -4.26 -41.73 -51.22
C LYS A 340 -3.33 -42.93 -51.00
N ALA A 341 -2.69 -43.03 -49.84
CA ALA A 341 -1.86 -44.19 -49.50
C ALA A 341 -2.70 -45.48 -49.36
N PHE A 342 -3.88 -45.40 -48.75
CA PHE A 342 -4.80 -46.54 -48.59
C PHE A 342 -5.32 -47.06 -49.93
N ILE A 343 -5.77 -46.19 -50.84
CA ILE A 343 -6.20 -46.59 -52.19
C ILE A 343 -5.06 -47.27 -52.95
N SER A 344 -3.84 -46.74 -52.84
CA SER A 344 -2.64 -47.33 -53.46
C SER A 344 -2.36 -48.77 -52.97
N LEU A 345 -2.59 -49.04 -51.68
CA LEU A 345 -2.44 -50.37 -51.08
C LEU A 345 -3.49 -51.37 -51.57
N GLU A 346 -4.76 -50.96 -51.72
CA GLU A 346 -5.81 -51.82 -52.31
C GLU A 346 -5.52 -52.17 -53.78
N THR A 347 -5.03 -51.22 -54.58
CA THR A 347 -4.67 -51.49 -55.99
C THR A 347 -3.50 -52.47 -56.15
N LYS A 348 -2.57 -52.53 -55.18
CA LYS A 348 -1.48 -53.52 -55.18
C LYS A 348 -1.93 -54.93 -54.77
N ASN A 349 -2.95 -55.07 -53.92
CA ASN A 349 -3.51 -56.39 -53.58
C ASN A 349 -4.42 -56.97 -54.70
N GLY A 350 -4.95 -56.12 -55.58
CA GLY A 350 -5.79 -56.55 -56.72
C GLY A 350 -5.04 -57.10 -57.94
N THR A 351 -3.71 -57.01 -57.98
CA THR A 351 -2.86 -57.42 -59.14
C THR A 351 -2.05 -58.70 -58.92
N GLY A 352 -2.34 -59.46 -57.85
CA GLY A 352 -1.67 -60.72 -57.51
C GLY A 352 -2.47 -62.00 -57.78
N LYS A 353 -3.22 -62.11 -58.89
CA LYS A 353 -3.88 -63.39 -59.24
C LYS A 353 -4.15 -63.57 -60.74
N LYS A 354 -3.10 -63.69 -61.56
CA LYS A 354 -3.14 -64.45 -62.83
C LYS A 354 -1.75 -65.03 -63.10
N GLU A 355 -1.49 -66.19 -62.50
CA GLU A 355 -0.50 -67.15 -63.01
C GLU A 355 -1.29 -68.41 -63.41
N LYS A 356 -1.29 -68.70 -64.72
CA LYS A 356 -1.53 -70.01 -65.31
C LYS A 356 -0.89 -70.06 -66.67
#